data_AF-A0A5C1E988-F1
#
_entry.id   AF-A0A5C1E988-F1
#
_cell.length_a   1.000
_cell.length_b   1.000
_cell.length_c   1.000
_cell.angle_alpha   90.00
_cell.angle_beta   90.00
_cell.angle_gamma   90.00
#
_symmetry.space_group_name_H-M   'P 1'
#
loop_
_entity.id
_entity.type
_entity.pdbx_description
1 polymer ?
#
loop_
_entity_poly.entity_id
_entity_poly.type
_entity_poly.pdbx_seq_one_letter_code
_entity_poly.pdbx_strand_id
1 'polypeptide(L)'
;MQINTNLDAAFTARQLSGAENTLTRAYRRLSSGLRINSAADDAAGLAISERMTGQIRGSRQAARNANDGISLLQTADGSLSSVSDALQRIRELSVQAANDTNSSSDRQALQDEARQLVQEISRMGETAEFNGEKIFSQSHSSIGGDPNKRAVLDGMRIGWLSSSETRIAQYYGIQGGGEKMYIGVSSFTDGPGNIAAFVGPPSQPGYFQDLQVDMADATPANLPNGGTYPFYTDRTVMHEMVHAVMNSAITQSVPTWFKEGSAEFIHGADERLKIDIAAAGGGAAGMAAVVGSVNGAGWASDSQHYSGAYVKVRYLHDQLKAAGAGGIKGLMQYLNKNPGSDLDTALQSLIGKNLATFESDFQANGVAYIQNRINLTNADTGAVGGLDADGGPEQTADSIVPFGGGKGYDPNDVLSGFKETFENLGGGAGSRQVSFQIGAKAGENLQVELGAVNAFALGIDDTDLSTGAGASVSIVHVDEALAYVNKQRARIGAQLSRLETAVTNLQSSEQNLIASRSRIQDTDYAAETAGLARSQILQQAAGGLIAQTKVTGQLVLGLLRA
;
A
#
# COMPACT_ATOMS: atom_id res chain seq x y z
N MET A 1 58.72 71.31 -49.14
CA MET A 1 58.92 69.84 -49.09
C MET A 1 60.13 69.54 -48.22
N GLN A 2 59.97 68.79 -47.12
CA GLN A 2 61.10 68.31 -46.32
C GLN A 2 61.62 67.01 -46.95
N ILE A 3 62.91 66.94 -47.28
CA ILE A 3 63.49 65.89 -48.15
C ILE A 3 64.05 64.69 -47.36
N ASN A 4 64.35 64.87 -46.07
CA ASN A 4 64.96 63.82 -45.23
C ASN A 4 63.94 62.79 -44.70
N THR A 5 62.65 63.12 -44.72
CA THR A 5 61.53 62.27 -44.30
C THR A 5 60.51 62.19 -45.43
N ASN A 6 60.50 61.07 -46.16
CA ASN A 6 59.53 60.82 -47.23
C ASN A 6 58.19 60.37 -46.62
N LEU A 7 57.33 61.35 -46.36
CA LEU A 7 56.03 61.14 -45.73
C LEU A 7 55.09 60.28 -46.59
N ASP A 8 55.19 60.36 -47.93
CA ASP A 8 54.37 59.58 -48.86
C ASP A 8 54.78 58.10 -48.82
N ALA A 9 56.08 57.80 -48.88
CA ALA A 9 56.57 56.43 -48.73
C ALA A 9 56.28 55.84 -47.34
N ALA A 10 56.39 56.66 -46.28
CA ALA A 10 56.05 56.23 -44.91
C ALA A 10 54.53 56.03 -44.71
N PHE A 11 53.70 56.80 -45.41
CA PHE A 11 52.25 56.59 -45.46
C PHE A 11 51.90 55.31 -46.23
N THR A 12 52.43 55.12 -47.43
CA THR A 12 52.17 53.92 -48.24
C THR A 12 52.71 52.64 -47.56
N ALA A 13 53.85 52.70 -46.87
CA ALA A 13 54.37 51.58 -46.09
C ALA A 13 53.46 51.20 -44.91
N ARG A 14 52.88 52.18 -44.21
CA ARG A 14 51.87 51.93 -43.18
C ARG A 14 50.60 51.29 -43.76
N GLN A 15 50.16 51.76 -44.95
CA GLN A 15 49.01 51.18 -45.65
C GLN A 15 49.28 49.75 -46.13
N LEU A 16 50.49 49.46 -46.62
CA LEU A 16 50.90 48.10 -46.99
C LEU A 16 50.89 47.16 -45.78
N SER A 17 51.48 47.58 -44.65
CA SER A 17 51.47 46.79 -43.41
C SER A 17 50.03 46.54 -42.91
N GLY A 18 49.15 47.55 -43.04
CA GLY A 18 47.71 47.38 -42.76
C GLY A 18 47.02 46.36 -43.68
N ALA A 19 47.35 46.36 -44.96
CA ALA A 19 46.83 45.40 -45.94
C ALA A 19 47.33 43.97 -45.67
N GLU A 20 48.61 43.79 -45.34
CA GLU A 20 49.21 42.49 -44.99
C GLU A 20 48.60 41.88 -43.71
N ASN A 21 48.35 42.72 -42.69
CA ASN A 21 47.66 42.29 -41.46
C ASN A 21 46.21 41.88 -41.71
N THR A 22 45.52 42.54 -42.65
CA THR A 22 44.15 42.21 -43.04
C THR A 22 44.11 40.92 -43.85
N LEU A 23 45.02 40.77 -44.82
CA LEU A 23 45.22 39.56 -45.60
C LEU A 23 45.49 38.33 -44.71
N THR A 24 46.39 38.47 -43.73
CA THR A 24 46.73 37.39 -42.79
C THR A 24 45.51 36.98 -41.95
N ARG A 25 44.69 37.93 -41.50
CA ARG A 25 43.45 37.64 -40.78
C ARG A 25 42.42 36.94 -41.66
N ALA A 26 42.23 37.39 -42.90
CA ALA A 26 41.32 36.76 -43.85
C ALA A 26 41.72 35.32 -44.18
N TYR A 27 43.01 35.06 -44.40
CA TYR A 27 43.52 33.68 -44.56
C TYR A 27 43.23 32.81 -43.35
N ARG A 28 43.44 33.32 -42.12
CA ARG A 28 43.16 32.57 -40.88
C ARG A 28 41.67 32.24 -40.74
N ARG A 29 40.78 33.20 -41.04
CA ARG A 29 39.32 33.00 -40.97
C ARG A 29 38.81 32.03 -42.02
N LEU A 30 39.30 32.13 -43.26
CA LEU A 30 38.94 31.20 -44.34
C LEU A 30 39.48 29.78 -44.08
N SER A 31 40.68 29.68 -43.52
CA SER A 31 41.30 28.39 -43.19
C SER A 31 40.63 27.69 -42.01
N SER A 32 40.21 28.44 -41.00
CA SER A 32 39.52 27.89 -39.81
C SER A 32 38.02 27.70 -40.01
N GLY A 33 37.42 28.44 -40.96
CA GLY A 33 35.98 28.60 -41.07
C GLY A 33 35.38 29.46 -39.96
N LEU A 34 36.18 30.02 -39.04
CA LEU A 34 35.72 30.76 -37.87
C LEU A 34 36.06 32.25 -38.01
N ARG A 35 35.07 33.12 -37.85
CA ARG A 35 35.22 34.58 -37.82
C ARG A 35 36.00 35.01 -36.57
N ILE A 36 35.75 34.33 -35.46
CA ILE A 36 36.42 34.55 -34.16
C ILE A 36 37.40 33.40 -33.93
N ASN A 37 38.69 33.65 -34.13
CA ASN A 37 39.75 32.65 -33.91
C ASN A 37 40.47 32.84 -32.56
N SER A 38 40.45 34.06 -32.03
CA SER A 38 41.13 34.43 -30.79
C SER A 38 40.38 35.52 -30.05
N ALA A 39 40.67 35.71 -28.77
CA ALA A 39 40.09 36.79 -27.96
C ALA A 39 40.41 38.19 -28.51
N ALA A 40 41.48 38.34 -29.30
CA ALA A 40 41.84 39.59 -29.97
C ALA A 40 40.88 39.96 -31.12
N ASP A 41 40.15 38.98 -31.68
CA ASP A 41 39.20 39.23 -32.76
C ASP A 41 37.86 39.75 -32.23
N ASP A 42 37.36 39.16 -31.14
CA ASP A 42 36.11 39.55 -30.44
C ASP A 42 36.03 38.83 -29.08
N ALA A 43 36.48 39.49 -28.00
CA ALA A 43 36.50 38.87 -26.66
C ALA A 43 35.10 38.53 -26.13
N ALA A 44 34.09 39.38 -26.41
CA ALA A 44 32.73 39.16 -25.95
C ALA A 44 32.05 38.02 -26.74
N GLY A 45 32.21 38.02 -28.07
CA GLY A 45 31.71 36.96 -28.94
C GLY A 45 32.34 35.60 -28.62
N LEU A 46 33.66 35.57 -28.35
CA LEU A 46 34.34 34.35 -27.92
C LEU A 46 33.76 33.83 -26.59
N ALA A 47 33.65 34.68 -25.57
CA ALA A 47 33.12 34.28 -24.26
C ALA A 47 31.67 33.74 -24.33
N ILE A 48 30.82 34.32 -25.19
CA ILE A 48 29.46 33.81 -25.43
C ILE A 48 29.52 32.44 -26.14
N SER A 49 30.36 32.30 -27.17
CA SER A 49 30.49 31.05 -27.93
C SER A 49 31.03 29.89 -27.09
N GLU A 50 31.94 30.16 -26.15
CA GLU A 50 32.46 29.19 -25.19
C GLU A 50 31.38 28.75 -24.20
N ARG A 51 30.57 29.70 -23.70
CA ARG A 51 29.41 29.38 -22.85
C ARG A 51 28.39 28.53 -23.58
N MET A 52 28.06 28.87 -24.83
CA MET A 52 27.19 28.06 -25.70
C MET A 52 27.77 26.66 -25.93
N THR A 53 29.08 26.55 -26.13
CA THR A 53 29.76 25.25 -26.28
C THR A 53 29.66 24.40 -25.00
N GLY A 54 29.80 25.02 -23.83
CA GLY A 54 29.56 24.37 -22.54
C GLY A 54 28.12 23.85 -22.43
N GLN A 55 27.13 24.68 -22.78
CA GLN A 55 25.73 24.28 -22.78
C GLN A 55 25.42 23.17 -23.78
N ILE A 56 25.94 23.23 -25.01
CA ILE A 56 25.78 22.16 -26.02
C ILE A 56 26.32 20.82 -25.50
N ARG A 57 27.53 20.82 -24.93
CA ARG A 57 28.13 19.62 -24.36
C ARG A 57 27.33 19.10 -23.17
N GLY A 58 26.84 20.00 -22.32
CA GLY A 58 25.95 19.69 -21.21
C GLY A 58 24.64 19.04 -21.68
N SER A 59 23.93 19.65 -22.63
CA SER A 59 22.69 19.12 -23.19
C SER A 59 22.88 17.76 -23.85
N ARG A 60 24.00 17.54 -24.56
CA ARG A 60 24.35 16.22 -25.12
C ARG A 60 24.51 15.15 -24.05
N GLN A 61 25.20 15.47 -22.95
CA GLN A 61 25.37 14.53 -21.85
C GLN A 61 24.03 14.27 -21.14
N ALA A 62 23.24 15.31 -20.90
CA ALA A 62 21.91 15.19 -20.31
C ALA A 62 20.99 14.31 -21.17
N ALA A 63 21.05 14.44 -22.50
CA ALA A 63 20.26 13.59 -23.40
C ALA A 63 20.70 12.12 -23.32
N ARG A 64 22.01 11.83 -23.18
CA ARG A 64 22.50 10.47 -22.93
C ARG A 64 21.99 9.93 -21.59
N ASN A 65 22.12 10.69 -20.52
CA ASN A 65 21.62 10.31 -19.20
C ASN A 65 20.11 10.01 -19.21
N ALA A 66 19.34 10.80 -19.97
CA ALA A 66 17.90 10.57 -20.13
C ALA A 66 17.61 9.27 -20.90
N ASN A 67 18.39 8.94 -21.93
CA ASN A 67 18.28 7.65 -22.62
C ASN A 67 18.66 6.47 -21.71
N ASP A 68 19.68 6.62 -20.86
CA ASP A 68 20.03 5.58 -19.86
C ASP A 68 18.86 5.36 -18.88
N GLY A 69 18.19 6.44 -18.46
CA GLY A 69 16.98 6.37 -17.65
C GLY A 69 15.81 5.68 -18.37
N ILE A 70 15.64 5.92 -19.68
CA ILE A 70 14.65 5.22 -20.51
C ILE A 70 14.95 3.72 -20.53
N SER A 71 16.20 3.32 -20.77
CA SER A 71 16.59 1.91 -20.79
C SER A 71 16.35 1.21 -19.45
N LEU A 72 16.73 1.86 -18.33
CA LEU A 72 16.47 1.33 -16.98
C LEU A 72 14.97 1.13 -16.73
N LEU A 73 14.15 2.12 -17.09
CA LEU A 73 12.70 2.06 -16.90
C LEU A 73 12.02 1.04 -17.80
N GLN A 74 12.49 0.84 -19.03
CA GLN A 74 12.01 -0.21 -19.93
C GLN A 74 12.34 -1.60 -19.41
N THR A 75 13.54 -1.81 -18.86
CA THR A 75 13.88 -3.07 -18.19
C THR A 75 12.98 -3.31 -16.97
N ALA A 76 12.73 -2.27 -16.17
CA ALA A 76 11.82 -2.35 -15.04
C ALA A 76 10.38 -2.71 -15.47
N ASP A 77 9.81 -2.03 -16.46
CA ASP A 77 8.45 -2.33 -16.95
C ASP A 77 8.35 -3.74 -17.53
N GLY A 78 9.38 -4.23 -18.23
CA GLY A 78 9.45 -5.60 -18.70
C GLY A 78 9.36 -6.63 -17.57
N SER A 79 10.14 -6.46 -16.50
CA SER A 79 10.06 -7.31 -15.31
C SER A 79 8.70 -7.21 -14.62
N LEU A 80 8.11 -6.01 -14.50
CA LEU A 80 6.79 -5.83 -13.92
C LEU A 80 5.67 -6.47 -14.75
N SER A 81 5.83 -6.52 -16.08
CA SER A 81 4.89 -7.26 -16.94
C SER A 81 4.91 -8.75 -16.62
N SER A 82 6.10 -9.36 -16.48
CA SER A 82 6.20 -10.78 -16.10
C SER A 82 5.68 -11.06 -14.69
N VAL A 83 5.90 -10.15 -13.73
CA VAL A 83 5.28 -10.23 -12.39
C VAL A 83 3.75 -10.18 -12.50
N SER A 84 3.22 -9.26 -13.31
CA SER A 84 1.77 -9.15 -13.56
C SER A 84 1.18 -10.44 -14.13
N ASP A 85 1.85 -11.07 -15.09
CA ASP A 85 1.40 -12.32 -15.70
C ASP A 85 1.40 -13.48 -14.69
N ALA A 86 2.46 -13.57 -13.86
CA ALA A 86 2.54 -14.56 -12.79
C ALA A 86 1.46 -14.36 -11.73
N LEU A 87 1.20 -13.12 -11.31
CA LEU A 87 0.11 -12.79 -10.38
C LEU A 87 -1.27 -13.16 -10.95
N GLN A 88 -1.53 -12.87 -12.23
CA GLN A 88 -2.78 -13.27 -12.88
C GLN A 88 -2.94 -14.80 -12.88
N ARG A 89 -1.86 -15.54 -13.13
CA ARG A 89 -1.89 -17.00 -13.05
C ARG A 89 -2.16 -17.50 -11.62
N ILE A 90 -1.51 -16.92 -10.60
CA ILE A 90 -1.81 -17.28 -9.20
C ILE A 90 -3.29 -17.01 -8.90
N ARG A 91 -3.84 -15.87 -9.36
CA ARG A 91 -5.25 -15.55 -9.20
C ARG A 91 -6.18 -16.62 -9.80
N GLU A 92 -5.88 -17.09 -11.01
CA GLU A 92 -6.63 -18.19 -11.65
C GLU A 92 -6.62 -19.45 -10.79
N LEU A 93 -5.44 -19.83 -10.28
CA LEU A 93 -5.28 -20.99 -9.39
C LEU A 93 -6.06 -20.81 -8.09
N SER A 94 -6.03 -19.61 -7.49
CA SER A 94 -6.78 -19.31 -6.27
C SER A 94 -8.29 -19.41 -6.47
N VAL A 95 -8.81 -18.86 -7.58
CA VAL A 95 -10.24 -18.99 -7.92
C VAL A 95 -10.61 -20.45 -8.17
N GLN A 96 -9.73 -21.23 -8.82
CA GLN A 96 -9.95 -22.66 -9.00
C GLN A 96 -9.99 -23.39 -7.65
N ALA A 97 -8.99 -23.17 -6.79
CA ALA A 97 -8.84 -23.83 -5.49
C ALA A 97 -9.97 -23.50 -4.50
N ALA A 98 -10.56 -22.30 -4.63
CA ALA A 98 -11.70 -21.88 -3.81
C ALA A 98 -12.98 -22.72 -4.03
N ASN A 99 -13.08 -23.49 -5.12
CA ASN A 99 -14.24 -24.38 -5.31
C ASN A 99 -14.16 -25.60 -4.39
N ASP A 100 -15.27 -25.90 -3.71
CA ASP A 100 -15.42 -27.05 -2.81
C ASP A 100 -15.40 -28.41 -3.52
N THR A 101 -15.60 -28.43 -4.84
CA THR A 101 -15.54 -29.66 -5.64
C THR A 101 -14.11 -30.17 -5.85
N ASN A 102 -13.08 -29.37 -5.56
CA ASN A 102 -11.69 -29.83 -5.62
C ASN A 102 -11.36 -30.69 -4.41
N SER A 103 -10.71 -31.83 -4.67
CA SER A 103 -10.14 -32.63 -3.59
C SER A 103 -8.95 -31.93 -2.93
N SER A 104 -8.56 -32.39 -1.74
CA SER A 104 -7.33 -31.92 -1.09
C SER A 104 -6.08 -32.17 -1.95
N SER A 105 -6.04 -33.27 -2.70
CA SER A 105 -4.94 -33.53 -3.65
C SER A 105 -4.94 -32.56 -4.83
N ASP A 106 -6.10 -32.16 -5.35
CA ASP A 106 -6.18 -31.16 -6.43
C ASP A 106 -5.68 -29.81 -5.93
N ARG A 107 -6.15 -29.39 -4.75
CA ARG A 107 -5.70 -28.16 -4.09
C ARG A 107 -4.19 -28.15 -3.83
N GLN A 108 -3.61 -29.29 -3.42
CA GLN A 108 -2.17 -29.39 -3.24
C GLN A 108 -1.40 -29.19 -4.55
N ALA A 109 -1.89 -29.76 -5.67
CA ALA A 109 -1.25 -29.56 -6.97
C ALA A 109 -1.31 -28.08 -7.42
N LEU A 110 -2.44 -27.40 -7.17
CA LEU A 110 -2.58 -25.96 -7.43
C LEU A 110 -1.63 -25.14 -6.53
N GLN A 111 -1.50 -25.51 -5.25
CA GLN A 111 -0.56 -24.89 -4.32
C GLN A 111 0.89 -25.03 -4.79
N ASP A 112 1.27 -26.19 -5.29
CA ASP A 112 2.65 -26.43 -5.77
C ASP A 112 2.97 -25.55 -6.99
N GLU A 113 2.02 -25.35 -7.90
CA GLU A 113 2.17 -24.42 -9.03
C GLU A 113 2.24 -22.95 -8.55
N ALA A 114 1.32 -22.54 -7.67
CA ALA A 114 1.31 -21.20 -7.10
C ALA A 114 2.63 -20.88 -6.37
N ARG A 115 3.19 -21.84 -5.63
CA ARG A 115 4.47 -21.70 -4.94
C ARG A 115 5.63 -21.43 -5.90
N GLN A 116 5.65 -22.09 -7.07
CA GLN A 116 6.68 -21.83 -8.09
C GLN A 116 6.56 -20.42 -8.64
N LEU A 117 5.34 -19.94 -8.87
CA LEU A 117 5.09 -18.58 -9.36
C LEU A 117 5.48 -17.53 -8.32
N VAL A 118 5.16 -17.74 -7.04
CA VAL A 118 5.57 -16.86 -5.93
C VAL A 118 7.11 -16.80 -5.80
N GLN A 119 7.79 -17.93 -5.96
CA GLN A 119 9.25 -17.98 -5.98
C GLN A 119 9.84 -17.23 -7.18
N GLU A 120 9.24 -17.38 -8.36
CA GLU A 120 9.67 -16.69 -9.57
C GLU A 120 9.47 -15.16 -9.45
N ILE A 121 8.36 -14.71 -8.87
CA ILE A 121 8.12 -13.30 -8.55
C ILE A 121 9.19 -12.76 -7.60
N SER A 122 9.51 -13.50 -6.54
CA SER A 122 10.57 -13.14 -5.59
C SER A 122 11.93 -13.02 -6.28
N ARG A 123 12.28 -14.02 -7.10
CA ARG A 123 13.51 -14.01 -7.90
C ARG A 123 13.57 -12.79 -8.81
N MET A 124 12.49 -12.45 -9.52
CA MET A 124 12.45 -11.27 -10.40
C MET A 124 12.67 -9.97 -9.61
N GLY A 125 12.01 -9.82 -8.46
CA GLY A 125 12.18 -8.64 -7.60
C GLY A 125 13.59 -8.49 -7.01
N GLU A 126 14.27 -9.61 -6.76
CA GLU A 126 15.59 -9.65 -6.12
C GLU A 126 16.76 -9.67 -7.12
N THR A 127 16.53 -10.11 -8.36
CA THR A 127 17.61 -10.34 -9.35
C THR A 127 17.60 -9.38 -10.54
N ALA A 128 16.51 -8.64 -10.77
CA ALA A 128 16.47 -7.66 -11.86
C ALA A 128 17.53 -6.55 -11.67
N GLU A 129 18.43 -6.42 -12.64
CA GLU A 129 19.59 -5.54 -12.59
C GLU A 129 19.72 -4.69 -13.84
N PHE A 130 20.26 -3.48 -13.67
CA PHE A 130 20.69 -2.60 -14.73
C PHE A 130 22.06 -2.04 -14.39
N ASN A 131 23.06 -2.25 -15.27
CA ASN A 131 24.47 -1.89 -15.02
C ASN A 131 25.04 -2.47 -13.71
N GLY A 132 24.64 -3.70 -13.34
CA GLY A 132 25.09 -4.38 -12.12
C GLY A 132 24.43 -3.90 -10.82
N GLU A 133 23.49 -2.96 -10.92
CA GLU A 133 22.72 -2.44 -9.79
C GLU A 133 21.29 -2.97 -9.81
N LYS A 134 20.76 -3.35 -8.65
CA LYS A 134 19.37 -3.83 -8.52
C LYS A 134 18.40 -2.74 -8.94
N ILE A 135 17.42 -3.09 -9.78
CA ILE A 135 16.41 -2.15 -10.29
C ILE A 135 15.43 -1.80 -9.17
N PHE A 136 14.81 -2.82 -8.58
CA PHE A 136 13.78 -2.68 -7.55
C PHE A 136 14.37 -2.54 -6.16
N SER A 137 13.59 -1.95 -5.26
CA SER A 137 13.93 -1.88 -3.84
C SER A 137 14.02 -3.28 -3.23
N GLN A 138 14.98 -3.46 -2.33
CA GLN A 138 15.20 -4.70 -1.56
C GLN A 138 14.66 -4.56 -0.12
N SER A 139 13.68 -3.67 0.08
CA SER A 139 13.05 -3.44 1.38
C SER A 139 12.28 -4.66 1.85
N HIS A 140 12.33 -4.91 3.15
CA HIS A 140 11.54 -5.96 3.82
C HIS A 140 10.27 -5.34 4.40
N SER A 141 9.56 -4.55 3.60
CA SER A 141 8.27 -3.94 3.97
C SER A 141 7.23 -4.37 2.96
N SER A 142 6.05 -4.76 3.46
CA SER A 142 4.95 -5.27 2.64
C SER A 142 3.89 -4.20 2.38
N ILE A 143 3.21 -4.29 1.24
CA ILE A 143 1.97 -3.54 0.99
C ILE A 143 0.83 -3.93 1.94
N GLY A 144 0.88 -5.16 2.47
CA GLY A 144 -0.09 -5.67 3.44
C GLY A 144 0.22 -5.30 4.90
N GLY A 145 1.36 -4.65 5.16
CA GLY A 145 1.80 -4.34 6.52
C GLY A 145 2.36 -5.54 7.27
N ASP A 146 2.01 -5.67 8.55
CA ASP A 146 2.42 -6.80 9.39
C ASP A 146 1.61 -8.07 9.02
N PRO A 147 2.25 -9.19 8.67
CA PRO A 147 1.56 -10.41 8.24
C PRO A 147 0.58 -10.99 9.28
N ASN A 148 0.93 -10.94 10.56
CA ASN A 148 0.07 -11.51 11.61
C ASN A 148 -1.19 -10.67 11.80
N LYS A 149 -1.02 -9.34 11.80
CA LYS A 149 -2.15 -8.40 11.88
C LYS A 149 -3.07 -8.49 10.67
N ARG A 150 -2.46 -8.64 9.48
CA ARG A 150 -3.19 -8.79 8.23
C ARG A 150 -4.06 -10.05 8.25
N ALA A 151 -3.49 -11.19 8.66
CA ALA A 151 -4.23 -12.45 8.73
C ALA A 151 -5.50 -12.36 9.61
N VAL A 152 -5.45 -11.64 10.74
CA VAL A 152 -6.62 -11.39 11.60
C VAL A 152 -7.64 -10.46 10.91
N LEU A 153 -7.18 -9.40 10.26
CA LEU A 153 -8.05 -8.51 9.47
C LEU A 153 -8.73 -9.26 8.31
N ASP A 154 -8.04 -10.16 7.63
CA ASP A 154 -8.59 -10.92 6.51
C ASP A 154 -9.63 -11.94 6.99
N GLY A 155 -9.39 -12.61 8.12
CA GLY A 155 -10.39 -13.45 8.79
C GLY A 155 -11.68 -12.67 9.08
N MET A 156 -11.55 -11.47 9.64
CA MET A 156 -12.67 -10.57 9.88
C MET A 156 -13.39 -10.12 8.60
N ARG A 157 -12.64 -9.74 7.56
CA ARG A 157 -13.20 -9.23 6.30
C ARG A 157 -13.89 -10.29 5.46
N ILE A 158 -13.38 -11.52 5.45
CA ILE A 158 -13.87 -12.56 4.54
C ILE A 158 -15.00 -13.39 5.17
N GLY A 159 -15.01 -13.56 6.50
CA GLY A 159 -15.94 -14.50 7.12
C GLY A 159 -16.43 -14.12 8.52
N TRP A 160 -15.53 -13.81 9.44
CA TRP A 160 -15.89 -13.84 10.86
C TRP A 160 -16.97 -12.84 11.22
N LEU A 161 -16.84 -11.59 10.76
CA LEU A 161 -17.80 -10.53 11.08
C LEU A 161 -19.19 -10.78 10.47
N SER A 162 -19.23 -11.09 9.18
CA SER A 162 -20.49 -11.30 8.45
C SER A 162 -21.22 -12.57 8.92
N SER A 163 -20.49 -13.62 9.27
CA SER A 163 -21.06 -14.85 9.83
C SER A 163 -21.58 -14.63 11.25
N SER A 164 -20.86 -13.85 12.06
CA SER A 164 -21.32 -13.45 13.39
C SER A 164 -22.64 -12.69 13.31
N GLU A 165 -22.74 -11.69 12.44
CA GLU A 165 -23.97 -10.92 12.27
C GLU A 165 -25.13 -11.77 11.76
N THR A 166 -24.87 -12.64 10.79
CA THR A 166 -25.89 -13.57 10.26
C THR A 166 -26.43 -14.47 11.38
N ARG A 167 -25.54 -15.00 12.23
CA ARG A 167 -25.92 -15.84 13.36
C ARG A 167 -26.71 -15.06 14.42
N ILE A 168 -26.28 -13.84 14.75
CA ILE A 168 -26.99 -12.95 15.69
C ILE A 168 -28.39 -12.62 15.16
N ALA A 169 -28.52 -12.27 13.88
CA ALA A 169 -29.82 -12.02 13.26
C ALA A 169 -30.71 -13.27 13.28
N GLN A 170 -30.13 -14.44 12.99
CA GLN A 170 -30.87 -15.71 12.98
C GLN A 170 -31.37 -16.11 14.37
N TYR A 171 -30.52 -16.07 15.40
CA TYR A 171 -30.82 -16.65 16.71
C TYR A 171 -31.23 -15.64 17.76
N TYR A 172 -30.84 -14.36 17.66
CA TYR A 172 -31.28 -13.29 18.55
C TYR A 172 -32.32 -12.37 17.91
N GLY A 173 -32.43 -12.35 16.58
CA GLY A 173 -33.47 -11.58 15.89
C GLY A 173 -33.28 -10.06 15.99
N ILE A 174 -32.05 -9.63 16.26
CA ILE A 174 -31.60 -8.24 16.34
C ILE A 174 -30.44 -8.03 15.37
N GLN A 175 -30.23 -6.80 14.93
CA GLN A 175 -29.20 -6.39 13.97
C GLN A 175 -28.81 -4.94 14.22
N GLY A 176 -27.64 -4.51 13.72
CA GLY A 176 -27.24 -3.10 13.79
C GLY A 176 -28.14 -2.18 12.95
N GLY A 177 -28.12 -0.89 13.27
CA GLY A 177 -28.94 0.17 12.67
C GLY A 177 -28.29 0.89 11.48
N GLY A 178 -27.10 0.46 11.04
CA GLY A 178 -26.30 1.09 9.99
C GLY A 178 -25.32 2.15 10.50
N GLU A 179 -25.00 2.12 11.80
CA GLU A 179 -24.05 3.01 12.44
C GLU A 179 -22.62 2.73 12.00
N LYS A 180 -21.73 3.73 12.13
CA LYS A 180 -20.33 3.57 11.75
C LYS A 180 -19.55 2.82 12.82
N MET A 181 -18.78 1.81 12.42
CA MET A 181 -17.91 1.04 13.31
C MET A 181 -16.46 1.15 12.85
N TYR A 182 -15.53 1.41 13.77
CA TYR A 182 -14.10 1.29 13.46
C TYR A 182 -13.61 -0.09 13.90
N ILE A 183 -12.80 -0.74 13.06
CA ILE A 183 -12.25 -2.07 13.35
C ILE A 183 -10.74 -1.99 13.34
N GLY A 184 -10.11 -2.24 14.49
CA GLY A 184 -8.67 -2.09 14.68
C GLY A 184 -8.00 -3.31 15.30
N VAL A 185 -6.70 -3.43 15.05
CA VAL A 185 -5.83 -4.50 15.55
C VAL A 185 -4.47 -3.97 16.06
N SER A 186 -4.21 -2.66 15.99
CA SER A 186 -2.97 -2.06 16.52
C SER A 186 -3.19 -1.05 17.63
N SER A 187 -4.40 -0.56 17.83
CA SER A 187 -4.63 0.59 18.72
C SER A 187 -4.82 0.21 20.19
N PHE A 188 -4.97 -1.09 20.48
CA PHE A 188 -5.13 -1.63 21.82
C PHE A 188 -4.20 -2.82 22.04
N THR A 189 -3.59 -2.86 23.23
CA THR A 189 -3.01 -4.07 23.80
C THR A 189 -2.96 -3.95 25.32
N ASP A 190 -3.30 -5.02 26.04
CA ASP A 190 -3.08 -5.15 27.49
C ASP A 190 -2.03 -6.22 27.83
N GLY A 191 -1.42 -6.80 26.80
CA GLY A 191 -0.44 -7.87 26.89
C GLY A 191 -1.09 -9.26 27.00
N PRO A 192 -0.32 -10.35 26.96
CA PRO A 192 -0.90 -11.68 26.86
C PRO A 192 -1.75 -12.08 28.08
N GLY A 193 -2.89 -12.74 27.82
CA GLY A 193 -3.72 -13.46 28.77
C GLY A 193 -4.93 -12.72 29.34
N ASN A 194 -5.31 -11.56 28.80
CA ASN A 194 -6.42 -10.74 29.29
C ASN A 194 -7.51 -10.53 28.22
N ILE A 195 -7.67 -9.30 27.69
CA ILE A 195 -8.76 -8.93 26.78
C ILE A 195 -8.33 -9.21 25.34
N ALA A 196 -8.74 -10.36 24.81
CA ALA A 196 -8.42 -10.76 23.45
C ALA A 196 -9.07 -9.88 22.36
N ALA A 197 -10.29 -9.38 22.62
CA ALA A 197 -10.93 -8.35 21.82
C ALA A 197 -11.96 -7.61 22.69
N PHE A 198 -12.36 -6.42 22.28
CA PHE A 198 -13.48 -5.71 22.91
C PHE A 198 -14.24 -4.82 21.92
N VAL A 199 -15.53 -4.65 22.19
CA VAL A 199 -16.33 -3.54 21.65
C VAL A 199 -16.48 -2.45 22.69
N GLY A 200 -16.10 -1.23 22.31
CA GLY A 200 -16.06 -0.10 23.22
C GLY A 200 -16.47 1.23 22.61
N PRO A 201 -16.48 2.31 23.42
CA PRO A 201 -16.74 3.65 22.92
C PRO A 201 -15.74 4.02 21.81
N PRO A 202 -16.13 4.86 20.86
CA PRO A 202 -15.33 5.14 19.68
C PRO A 202 -14.03 5.87 20.05
N SER A 203 -12.88 5.38 19.59
CA SER A 203 -11.58 6.04 19.80
C SER A 203 -11.37 7.23 18.86
N GLN A 204 -12.13 7.32 17.77
CA GLN A 204 -12.04 8.38 16.77
C GLN A 204 -13.38 9.11 16.58
N PRO A 205 -13.37 10.43 16.30
CA PRO A 205 -14.59 11.17 16.03
C PRO A 205 -15.37 10.61 14.83
N GLY A 206 -16.69 10.50 14.98
CA GLY A 206 -17.59 10.13 13.88
C GLY A 206 -17.89 8.63 13.75
N TYR A 207 -17.37 7.80 14.66
CA TYR A 207 -17.79 6.41 14.83
C TYR A 207 -18.78 6.28 15.99
N PHE A 208 -19.61 5.23 15.94
CA PHE A 208 -20.54 4.87 17.00
C PHE A 208 -19.87 4.02 18.06
N GLN A 209 -19.02 3.08 17.64
CA GLN A 209 -18.25 2.20 18.50
C GLN A 209 -17.03 1.67 17.74
N ASP A 210 -16.08 1.11 18.50
CA ASP A 210 -14.91 0.44 17.98
C ASP A 210 -14.97 -1.04 18.33
N LEU A 211 -14.57 -1.90 17.39
CA LEU A 211 -14.14 -3.27 17.64
C LEU A 211 -12.62 -3.31 17.57
N GLN A 212 -11.97 -3.73 18.65
CA GLN A 212 -10.51 -3.84 18.72
C GLN A 212 -10.13 -5.27 19.06
N VAL A 213 -9.16 -5.83 18.34
CA VAL A 213 -8.55 -7.13 18.65
C VAL A 213 -7.15 -6.91 19.19
N ASP A 214 -6.83 -7.51 20.34
CA ASP A 214 -5.46 -7.49 20.88
C ASP A 214 -4.61 -8.55 20.18
N MET A 215 -3.64 -8.08 19.42
CA MET A 215 -2.68 -8.96 18.71
C MET A 215 -1.69 -9.66 19.65
N ALA A 216 -1.62 -9.30 20.93
CA ALA A 216 -0.87 -10.05 21.95
C ALA A 216 -1.58 -11.37 22.33
N ASP A 217 -2.90 -11.43 22.17
CA ASP A 217 -3.75 -12.58 22.47
C ASP A 217 -4.24 -13.31 21.21
N ALA A 218 -4.36 -12.60 20.09
CA ALA A 218 -4.57 -13.22 18.80
C ALA A 218 -3.29 -13.95 18.38
N THR A 219 -3.29 -15.29 18.50
CA THR A 219 -2.29 -16.11 17.82
C THR A 219 -2.32 -15.81 16.32
N PRO A 220 -1.19 -15.85 15.58
CA PRO A 220 -1.20 -15.68 14.12
C PRO A 220 -2.32 -16.52 13.52
N ALA A 221 -3.22 -15.90 12.76
CA ALA A 221 -4.46 -16.55 12.40
C ALA A 221 -4.19 -17.78 11.53
N ASN A 222 -4.38 -18.98 12.07
CA ASN A 222 -4.60 -20.18 11.28
C ASN A 222 -6.05 -20.15 10.81
N LEU A 223 -6.27 -19.62 9.61
CA LEU A 223 -7.58 -19.72 8.98
C LEU A 223 -8.00 -21.20 8.90
N PRO A 224 -9.29 -21.50 9.11
CA PRO A 224 -10.40 -20.56 9.12
C PRO A 224 -10.70 -19.86 10.44
N ASN A 225 -10.21 -20.31 11.60
CA ASN A 225 -10.77 -19.90 12.91
C ASN A 225 -9.84 -19.00 13.75
N GLY A 226 -8.59 -18.84 13.30
CA GLY A 226 -7.66 -17.90 13.93
C GLY A 226 -7.22 -18.30 15.34
N GLY A 227 -7.23 -19.59 15.66
CA GLY A 227 -6.63 -20.10 16.89
C GLY A 227 -6.62 -21.63 16.98
N THR A 228 -6.27 -22.13 18.16
CA THR A 228 -6.26 -23.56 18.49
C THR A 228 -6.92 -23.78 19.83
N TYR A 229 -7.49 -24.96 20.04
CA TYR A 229 -8.19 -25.30 21.26
C TYR A 229 -7.40 -24.89 22.52
N PRO A 230 -8.04 -24.21 23.50
CA PRO A 230 -9.47 -23.86 23.55
C PRO A 230 -9.80 -22.45 23.01
N PHE A 231 -8.84 -21.71 22.42
CA PHE A 231 -8.98 -20.30 22.06
C PHE A 231 -9.03 -20.08 20.56
N TYR A 232 -10.08 -19.41 20.09
CA TYR A 232 -10.31 -19.16 18.66
C TYR A 232 -10.73 -17.70 18.46
N THR A 233 -9.94 -16.96 17.68
CA THR A 233 -10.13 -15.51 17.50
C THR A 233 -11.46 -15.19 16.84
N ASP A 234 -11.93 -16.04 15.92
CA ASP A 234 -13.23 -15.89 15.26
C ASP A 234 -14.42 -15.90 16.24
N ARG A 235 -14.39 -16.78 17.24
CA ARG A 235 -15.39 -16.88 18.32
C ARG A 235 -15.31 -15.68 19.25
N THR A 236 -14.11 -15.22 19.58
CA THR A 236 -13.91 -13.98 20.35
C THR A 236 -14.48 -12.78 19.59
N VAL A 237 -14.23 -12.68 18.28
CA VAL A 237 -14.84 -11.64 17.44
C VAL A 237 -16.37 -11.79 17.42
N MET A 238 -16.91 -13.01 17.35
CA MET A 238 -18.35 -13.23 17.40
C MET A 238 -18.97 -12.83 18.75
N HIS A 239 -18.29 -13.10 19.87
CA HIS A 239 -18.68 -12.63 21.20
C HIS A 239 -18.81 -11.11 21.21
N GLU A 240 -17.78 -10.41 20.74
CA GLU A 240 -17.78 -8.95 20.67
C GLU A 240 -18.83 -8.39 19.70
N MET A 241 -19.11 -9.10 18.60
CA MET A 241 -20.19 -8.72 17.69
C MET A 241 -21.57 -8.79 18.34
N VAL A 242 -21.81 -9.65 19.34
CA VAL A 242 -23.05 -9.61 20.13
C VAL A 242 -23.16 -8.30 20.88
N HIS A 243 -22.10 -7.86 21.55
CA HIS A 243 -22.07 -6.58 22.25
C HIS A 243 -22.29 -5.41 21.29
N ALA A 244 -21.62 -5.41 20.14
CA ALA A 244 -21.81 -4.41 19.10
C ALA A 244 -23.27 -4.28 18.65
N VAL A 245 -23.91 -5.42 18.33
CA VAL A 245 -25.32 -5.44 17.89
C VAL A 245 -26.26 -5.05 19.04
N MET A 246 -26.01 -5.52 20.26
CA MET A 246 -26.81 -5.15 21.44
C MET A 246 -26.73 -3.65 21.74
N ASN A 247 -25.54 -3.03 21.65
CA ASN A 247 -25.37 -1.59 21.84
C ASN A 247 -26.22 -0.75 20.86
N SER A 248 -26.41 -1.24 19.63
CA SER A 248 -27.24 -0.59 18.61
C SER A 248 -28.74 -0.90 18.81
N ALA A 249 -29.09 -2.17 19.03
CA ALA A 249 -30.48 -2.65 19.00
C ALA A 249 -31.20 -2.62 20.36
N ILE A 250 -30.47 -2.60 21.48
CA ILE A 250 -31.03 -2.65 22.85
C ILE A 250 -30.50 -1.43 23.61
N THR A 251 -31.31 -0.38 23.64
CA THR A 251 -30.91 0.93 24.19
C THR A 251 -31.05 1.04 25.71
N GLN A 252 -31.80 0.11 26.32
CA GLN A 252 -31.98 0.03 27.76
C GLN A 252 -30.82 -0.71 28.44
N SER A 253 -30.60 -0.41 29.71
CA SER A 253 -29.64 -1.15 30.54
C SER A 253 -30.15 -2.56 30.83
N VAL A 254 -29.29 -3.55 30.69
CA VAL A 254 -29.54 -4.95 31.05
C VAL A 254 -28.40 -5.47 31.94
N PRO A 255 -28.64 -6.46 32.82
CA PRO A 255 -27.63 -6.99 33.72
C PRO A 255 -26.37 -7.49 33.00
N THR A 256 -25.19 -7.32 33.59
CA THR A 256 -23.91 -7.74 32.98
C THR A 256 -23.89 -9.24 32.67
N TRP A 257 -24.39 -10.09 33.58
CA TRP A 257 -24.50 -11.53 33.33
C TRP A 257 -25.34 -11.85 32.07
N PHE A 258 -26.33 -11.01 31.75
CA PHE A 258 -27.17 -11.23 30.56
C PHE A 258 -26.44 -10.82 29.29
N LYS A 259 -25.69 -9.71 29.32
CA LYS A 259 -24.85 -9.26 28.19
C LYS A 259 -23.77 -10.29 27.88
N GLU A 260 -22.92 -10.58 28.86
CA GLU A 260 -21.79 -11.51 28.68
C GLU A 260 -22.28 -12.94 28.44
N GLY A 261 -23.32 -13.38 29.14
CA GLY A 261 -23.88 -14.72 28.93
C GLY A 261 -24.52 -14.89 27.55
N SER A 262 -25.09 -13.83 26.97
CA SER A 262 -25.59 -13.85 25.59
C SER A 262 -24.41 -13.84 24.60
N ALA A 263 -23.38 -13.05 24.86
CA ALA A 263 -22.17 -13.07 24.04
C ALA A 263 -21.47 -14.43 24.04
N GLU A 264 -21.45 -15.16 25.16
CA GLU A 264 -20.93 -16.54 25.22
C GLU A 264 -21.90 -17.55 24.58
N PHE A 265 -23.22 -17.36 24.71
CA PHE A 265 -24.20 -18.33 24.21
C PHE A 265 -24.32 -18.35 22.67
N ILE A 266 -24.01 -17.26 21.97
CA ILE A 266 -24.12 -17.23 20.50
C ILE A 266 -23.18 -18.25 19.84
N HIS A 267 -21.98 -18.42 20.43
CA HIS A 267 -20.91 -19.28 19.93
C HIS A 267 -20.70 -20.53 20.79
N GLY A 268 -21.31 -20.57 21.97
CA GLY A 268 -21.18 -21.67 22.92
C GLY A 268 -19.90 -21.58 23.74
N ALA A 269 -19.95 -22.01 25.00
CA ALA A 269 -18.83 -21.91 25.93
C ALA A 269 -18.61 -23.21 26.71
N ASP A 270 -19.01 -24.35 26.15
CA ASP A 270 -18.91 -25.64 26.81
C ASP A 270 -17.45 -26.00 27.16
N GLU A 271 -16.48 -25.60 26.35
CA GLU A 271 -15.06 -25.81 26.65
C GLU A 271 -14.62 -25.02 27.89
N ARG A 272 -15.01 -23.74 27.98
CA ARG A 272 -14.72 -22.87 29.12
C ARG A 272 -15.42 -23.40 30.39
N LEU A 273 -16.70 -23.73 30.27
CA LEU A 273 -17.50 -24.27 31.36
C LEU A 273 -16.90 -25.56 31.93
N LYS A 274 -16.44 -26.47 31.06
CA LYS A 274 -15.77 -27.71 31.47
C LYS A 274 -14.48 -27.44 32.24
N ILE A 275 -13.66 -26.50 31.75
CA ILE A 275 -12.40 -26.11 32.40
C ILE A 275 -12.70 -25.50 33.78
N ASP A 276 -13.66 -24.60 33.89
CA ASP A 276 -14.00 -23.92 35.14
C ASP A 276 -14.62 -24.87 36.17
N ILE A 277 -15.50 -25.81 35.75
CA ILE A 277 -16.03 -26.85 36.64
C ILE A 277 -14.88 -27.70 37.19
N ALA A 278 -13.93 -28.10 36.34
CA ALA A 278 -12.78 -28.90 36.77
C ALA A 278 -11.87 -28.12 37.73
N ALA A 279 -11.60 -26.84 37.43
CA ALA A 279 -10.79 -25.95 38.26
C ALA A 279 -11.43 -25.68 39.63
N ALA A 280 -12.77 -25.62 39.70
CA ALA A 280 -13.53 -25.42 40.93
C ALA A 280 -13.80 -26.70 41.74
N GLY A 281 -13.05 -27.79 41.48
CA GLY A 281 -13.12 -29.03 42.25
C GLY A 281 -13.95 -30.15 41.62
N GLY A 282 -14.49 -29.94 40.41
CA GLY A 282 -15.17 -30.96 39.62
C GLY A 282 -16.54 -31.40 40.17
N GLY A 283 -17.24 -32.22 39.39
CA GLY A 283 -18.53 -32.80 39.78
C GLY A 283 -19.56 -31.76 40.26
N ALA A 284 -20.38 -32.13 41.24
CA ALA A 284 -21.41 -31.26 41.79
C ALA A 284 -20.84 -29.99 42.47
N ALA A 285 -19.65 -30.07 43.07
CA ALA A 285 -19.03 -28.94 43.74
C ALA A 285 -18.59 -27.85 42.74
N GLY A 286 -17.91 -28.25 41.67
CA GLY A 286 -17.51 -27.32 40.60
C GLY A 286 -18.73 -26.70 39.89
N MET A 287 -19.76 -27.51 39.61
CA MET A 287 -21.01 -26.99 39.04
C MET A 287 -21.71 -25.98 39.96
N ALA A 288 -21.74 -26.24 41.28
CA ALA A 288 -22.30 -25.30 42.25
C ALA A 288 -21.50 -24.00 42.33
N ALA A 289 -20.17 -24.06 42.24
CA ALA A 289 -19.32 -22.88 42.22
C ALA A 289 -19.59 -22.01 40.98
N VAL A 290 -19.72 -22.61 39.79
CA VAL A 290 -20.06 -21.88 38.56
C VAL A 290 -21.45 -21.23 38.66
N VAL A 291 -22.48 -21.96 39.09
CA VAL A 291 -23.84 -21.43 39.27
C VAL A 291 -23.88 -20.29 40.30
N GLY A 292 -23.11 -20.43 41.38
CA GLY A 292 -23.01 -19.43 42.44
C GLY A 292 -22.25 -18.16 42.04
N SER A 293 -21.37 -18.22 41.03
CA SER A 293 -20.57 -17.06 40.59
C SER A 293 -21.42 -15.89 40.08
N VAL A 294 -22.59 -16.18 39.50
CA VAL A 294 -23.54 -15.18 38.98
C VAL A 294 -24.72 -14.95 39.93
N ASN A 295 -24.55 -15.31 41.20
CA ASN A 295 -25.52 -15.07 42.27
C ASN A 295 -25.18 -13.78 43.04
N GLY A 296 -25.76 -12.65 42.64
CA GLY A 296 -25.58 -11.36 43.32
C GLY A 296 -25.21 -10.20 42.39
N ALA A 297 -24.90 -9.04 42.96
CA ALA A 297 -24.68 -7.78 42.23
C ALA A 297 -23.21 -7.55 41.78
N GLY A 298 -22.29 -8.48 42.06
CA GLY A 298 -20.88 -8.34 41.70
C GLY A 298 -20.56 -9.05 40.39
N TRP A 299 -19.76 -8.40 39.53
CA TRP A 299 -19.16 -9.01 38.34
C TRP A 299 -17.64 -8.88 38.45
N ALA A 300 -16.93 -10.00 38.59
CA ALA A 300 -15.47 -9.99 38.77
C ALA A 300 -14.68 -10.08 37.44
N SER A 301 -15.37 -10.15 36.29
CA SER A 301 -14.75 -10.30 34.96
C SER A 301 -13.77 -11.48 34.87
N ASP A 302 -14.02 -12.56 35.59
CA ASP A 302 -13.22 -13.79 35.54
C ASP A 302 -13.94 -14.90 34.74
N SER A 303 -13.18 -15.93 34.33
CA SER A 303 -13.70 -17.04 33.52
C SER A 303 -14.94 -17.70 34.15
N GLN A 304 -14.96 -17.85 35.47
CA GLN A 304 -16.05 -18.52 36.18
C GLN A 304 -17.36 -17.71 36.09
N HIS A 305 -17.30 -16.38 36.13
CA HIS A 305 -18.46 -15.52 35.91
C HIS A 305 -18.99 -15.61 34.47
N TYR A 306 -18.11 -15.69 33.46
CA TYR A 306 -18.51 -15.93 32.06
C TYR A 306 -19.21 -17.30 31.92
N SER A 307 -18.62 -18.36 32.48
CA SER A 307 -19.22 -19.70 32.52
C SER A 307 -20.58 -19.72 33.23
N GLY A 308 -20.70 -19.03 34.37
CA GLY A 308 -21.97 -18.92 35.10
C GLY A 308 -23.03 -18.14 34.32
N ALA A 309 -22.63 -17.06 33.65
CA ALA A 309 -23.49 -16.23 32.82
C ALA A 309 -24.01 -17.01 31.61
N TYR A 310 -23.13 -17.75 30.93
CA TYR A 310 -23.46 -18.67 29.85
C TYR A 310 -24.53 -19.68 30.27
N VAL A 311 -24.32 -20.38 31.39
CA VAL A 311 -25.29 -21.36 31.91
C VAL A 311 -26.62 -20.69 32.27
N LYS A 312 -26.59 -19.50 32.88
CA LYS A 312 -27.80 -18.75 33.27
C LYS A 312 -28.62 -18.31 32.05
N VAL A 313 -27.96 -17.88 30.97
CA VAL A 313 -28.64 -17.54 29.71
C VAL A 313 -29.19 -18.79 29.01
N ARG A 314 -28.49 -19.92 29.04
CA ARG A 314 -29.03 -21.20 28.53
C ARG A 314 -30.26 -21.66 29.31
N TYR A 315 -30.21 -21.58 30.64
CA TYR A 315 -31.37 -21.88 31.48
C TYR A 315 -32.55 -20.94 31.15
N LEU A 316 -32.29 -19.64 31.00
CA LEU A 316 -33.29 -18.67 30.59
C LEU A 316 -33.89 -18.98 29.21
N HIS A 317 -33.04 -19.36 28.25
CA HIS A 317 -33.46 -19.76 26.91
C HIS A 317 -34.46 -20.93 26.95
N ASP A 318 -34.19 -21.98 27.75
CA ASP A 318 -35.10 -23.12 27.90
C ASP A 318 -36.40 -22.73 28.63
N GLN A 319 -36.34 -21.86 29.65
CA GLN A 319 -37.54 -21.35 30.32
C GLN A 319 -38.43 -20.55 29.36
N LEU A 320 -37.84 -19.69 28.53
CA LEU A 320 -38.53 -18.92 27.50
C LEU A 320 -39.16 -19.84 26.44
N LYS A 321 -38.46 -20.90 26.00
CA LYS A 321 -39.03 -21.89 25.08
C LYS A 321 -40.20 -22.66 25.70
N ALA A 322 -40.06 -23.10 26.95
CA ALA A 322 -41.13 -23.79 27.67
C ALA A 322 -42.38 -22.93 27.83
N ALA A 323 -42.22 -21.61 27.96
CA ALA A 323 -43.32 -20.65 28.00
C ALA A 323 -43.89 -20.27 26.61
N GLY A 324 -43.34 -20.81 25.52
CA GLY A 324 -43.75 -20.46 24.15
C GLY A 324 -43.26 -19.10 23.66
N ALA A 325 -42.33 -18.46 24.38
CA ALA A 325 -41.78 -17.14 24.07
C ALA A 325 -40.64 -17.18 23.04
N GLY A 326 -40.33 -18.33 22.43
CA GLY A 326 -39.33 -18.44 21.36
C GLY A 326 -37.87 -18.37 21.82
N GLY A 327 -37.60 -18.66 23.10
CA GLY A 327 -36.24 -18.65 23.65
C GLY A 327 -35.63 -17.26 23.75
N ILE A 328 -34.31 -17.21 23.82
CA ILE A 328 -33.54 -15.95 23.88
C ILE A 328 -33.87 -15.00 22.72
N LYS A 329 -34.20 -15.54 21.54
CA LYS A 329 -34.63 -14.76 20.36
C LYS A 329 -35.83 -13.88 20.68
N GLY A 330 -36.88 -14.46 21.26
CA GLY A 330 -38.09 -13.70 21.56
C GLY A 330 -37.86 -12.65 22.63
N LEU A 331 -37.00 -12.92 23.61
CA LEU A 331 -36.60 -11.94 24.61
C LEU A 331 -35.83 -10.76 24.01
N MET A 332 -34.81 -11.02 23.19
CA MET A 332 -34.03 -9.97 22.52
C MET A 332 -34.90 -9.13 21.57
N GLN A 333 -35.82 -9.78 20.84
CA GLN A 333 -36.80 -9.07 20.01
C GLN A 333 -37.78 -8.22 20.82
N TYR A 334 -38.21 -8.69 21.99
CA TYR A 334 -39.04 -7.90 22.89
C TYR A 334 -38.29 -6.66 23.38
N LEU A 335 -37.04 -6.82 23.83
CA LEU A 335 -36.21 -5.71 24.30
C LEU A 335 -35.98 -4.66 23.22
N ASN A 336 -35.64 -5.08 22.00
CA ASN A 336 -35.46 -4.20 20.85
C ASN A 336 -36.74 -3.42 20.50
N LYS A 337 -37.91 -4.08 20.49
CA LYS A 337 -39.19 -3.44 20.13
C LYS A 337 -39.78 -2.54 21.22
N ASN A 338 -39.31 -2.65 22.47
CA ASN A 338 -39.86 -1.93 23.61
C ASN A 338 -38.76 -1.13 24.33
N PRO A 339 -38.23 -0.06 23.71
CA PRO A 339 -37.20 0.77 24.32
C PRO A 339 -37.69 1.31 25.68
N GLY A 340 -36.89 1.12 26.72
CA GLY A 340 -37.22 1.50 28.10
C GLY A 340 -37.82 0.38 28.96
N SER A 341 -38.18 -0.77 28.39
CA SER A 341 -38.52 -1.97 29.19
C SER A 341 -37.24 -2.68 29.61
N ASP A 342 -36.98 -2.72 30.91
CA ASP A 342 -35.85 -3.47 31.48
C ASP A 342 -36.07 -4.99 31.38
N LEU A 343 -35.03 -5.76 31.74
CA LEU A 343 -35.09 -7.22 31.70
C LEU A 343 -36.19 -7.78 32.63
N ASP A 344 -36.44 -7.13 33.77
CA ASP A 344 -37.50 -7.54 34.71
C ASP A 344 -38.89 -7.49 34.06
N THR A 345 -39.21 -6.34 33.43
CA THR A 345 -40.46 -6.12 32.69
C THR A 345 -40.62 -7.10 31.54
N ALA A 346 -39.53 -7.37 30.81
CA ALA A 346 -39.53 -8.31 29.70
C ALA A 346 -39.82 -9.76 30.17
N LEU A 347 -39.16 -10.22 31.24
CA LEU A 347 -39.41 -11.55 31.81
C LEU A 347 -40.84 -11.66 32.35
N GLN A 348 -41.32 -10.62 33.03
CA GLN A 348 -42.69 -10.60 33.55
C GLN A 348 -43.71 -10.71 32.41
N SER A 349 -43.44 -10.06 31.27
CA SER A 349 -44.31 -10.10 30.09
C SER A 349 -44.26 -11.43 29.34
N LEU A 350 -43.07 -12.05 29.24
CA LEU A 350 -42.86 -13.24 28.39
C LEU A 350 -43.10 -14.56 29.12
N ILE A 351 -42.74 -14.64 30.40
CA ILE A 351 -42.78 -15.90 31.17
C ILE A 351 -43.48 -15.75 32.53
N GLY A 352 -44.02 -14.57 32.84
CA GLY A 352 -44.74 -14.32 34.10
C GLY A 352 -43.87 -14.32 35.36
N LYS A 353 -42.54 -14.30 35.21
CA LYS A 353 -41.57 -14.22 36.32
C LYS A 353 -40.84 -12.89 36.25
N ASN A 354 -40.68 -12.20 37.38
CA ASN A 354 -39.74 -11.09 37.47
C ASN A 354 -38.29 -11.60 37.60
N LEU A 355 -37.31 -10.70 37.50
CA LEU A 355 -35.89 -11.03 37.51
C LEU A 355 -35.49 -11.73 38.82
N ALA A 356 -35.93 -11.23 39.97
CA ALA A 356 -35.62 -11.84 41.27
C ALA A 356 -36.13 -13.29 41.39
N THR A 357 -37.35 -13.55 40.88
CA THR A 357 -37.94 -14.89 40.87
C THR A 357 -37.18 -15.82 39.93
N PHE A 358 -36.81 -15.34 38.75
CA PHE A 358 -35.97 -16.09 37.82
C PHE A 358 -34.60 -16.43 38.42
N GLU A 359 -33.96 -15.47 39.10
CA GLU A 359 -32.66 -15.70 39.73
C GLU A 359 -32.74 -16.72 40.85
N SER A 360 -33.75 -16.64 41.71
CA SER A 360 -33.98 -17.67 42.75
C SER A 360 -34.22 -19.06 42.15
N ASP A 361 -34.95 -19.14 41.04
CA ASP A 361 -35.23 -20.38 40.33
C ASP A 361 -33.96 -20.97 39.70
N PHE A 362 -33.11 -20.12 39.10
CA PHE A 362 -31.81 -20.53 38.57
C PHE A 362 -30.88 -21.02 39.68
N GLN A 363 -30.83 -20.34 40.83
CA GLN A 363 -29.99 -20.77 41.94
C GLN A 363 -30.40 -22.13 42.51
N ALA A 364 -31.71 -22.40 42.55
CA ALA A 364 -32.21 -23.69 43.01
C ALA A 364 -31.94 -24.84 42.01
N ASN A 365 -32.01 -24.55 40.70
CA ASN A 365 -32.04 -25.58 39.66
C ASN A 365 -30.80 -25.63 38.75
N GLY A 366 -29.89 -24.65 38.83
CA GLY A 366 -28.78 -24.49 37.90
C GLY A 366 -27.81 -25.68 37.87
N VAL A 367 -27.51 -26.27 39.03
CA VAL A 367 -26.64 -27.46 39.10
C VAL A 367 -27.29 -28.65 38.39
N ALA A 368 -28.57 -28.89 38.65
CA ALA A 368 -29.34 -29.94 37.99
C ALA A 368 -29.48 -29.66 36.48
N TYR A 369 -29.54 -28.39 36.08
CA TYR A 369 -29.57 -28.01 34.68
C TYR A 369 -28.27 -28.41 33.96
N ILE A 370 -27.10 -28.05 34.50
CA ILE A 370 -25.81 -28.45 33.92
C ILE A 370 -25.73 -29.98 33.78
N GLN A 371 -26.08 -30.72 34.84
CA GLN A 371 -25.99 -32.19 34.86
C GLN A 371 -26.87 -32.88 33.81
N ASN A 372 -28.07 -32.35 33.55
CA ASN A 372 -29.08 -33.05 32.77
C ASN A 372 -29.28 -32.48 31.36
N ARG A 373 -28.77 -31.27 31.09
CA ARG A 373 -29.07 -30.53 29.86
C ARG A 373 -27.84 -30.03 29.10
N ILE A 374 -26.66 -30.02 29.72
CA ILE A 374 -25.42 -29.59 29.07
C ILE A 374 -24.49 -30.79 28.90
N ASN A 375 -24.08 -31.08 27.66
CA ASN A 375 -23.22 -32.22 27.35
C ASN A 375 -21.77 -31.78 27.07
N LEU A 376 -20.95 -31.74 28.12
CA LEU A 376 -19.54 -31.30 28.02
C LEU A 376 -18.57 -32.37 27.46
N THR A 377 -19.09 -33.40 26.78
CA THR A 377 -18.31 -34.57 26.37
C THR A 377 -18.22 -34.80 24.86
N ASN A 378 -19.03 -34.09 24.07
CA ASN A 378 -18.98 -34.12 22.60
C ASN A 378 -18.14 -32.95 22.06
N ALA A 379 -18.21 -32.74 20.74
CA ALA A 379 -17.52 -31.64 20.06
C ALA A 379 -18.39 -30.39 19.86
N ASP A 380 -19.69 -30.46 20.22
CA ASP A 380 -20.59 -29.30 20.15
C ASP A 380 -20.13 -28.24 21.16
N THR A 381 -20.21 -26.97 20.78
CA THR A 381 -19.81 -25.85 21.66
C THR A 381 -20.91 -25.46 22.64
N GLY A 382 -22.13 -26.00 22.48
CA GLY A 382 -23.31 -25.63 23.25
C GLY A 382 -23.89 -24.26 22.82
N ALA A 383 -23.60 -23.82 21.60
CA ALA A 383 -24.12 -22.59 21.04
C ALA A 383 -25.64 -22.64 20.82
N VAL A 384 -26.29 -21.49 20.88
CA VAL A 384 -27.69 -21.36 20.43
C VAL A 384 -27.84 -21.88 19.00
N GLY A 385 -28.88 -22.66 18.76
CA GLY A 385 -29.12 -23.35 17.50
C GLY A 385 -28.33 -24.63 17.27
N GLY A 386 -27.35 -24.94 18.13
CA GLY A 386 -26.54 -26.15 18.05
C GLY A 386 -27.25 -27.39 18.57
N LEU A 387 -26.54 -28.52 18.53
CA LEU A 387 -27.10 -29.82 18.92
C LEU A 387 -27.51 -29.82 20.39
N ASP A 388 -26.66 -29.32 21.27
CA ASP A 388 -26.89 -29.43 22.71
C ASP A 388 -27.86 -28.38 23.25
N ALA A 389 -27.97 -27.22 22.62
CA ALA A 389 -28.89 -26.16 23.03
C ALA A 389 -30.30 -26.34 22.44
N ASP A 390 -30.39 -26.69 21.16
CA ASP A 390 -31.63 -26.61 20.39
C ASP A 390 -31.98 -27.90 19.63
N GLY A 391 -31.12 -28.92 19.66
CA GLY A 391 -31.28 -30.13 18.84
C GLY A 391 -31.02 -29.89 17.35
N GLY A 392 -30.28 -28.83 17.02
CA GLY A 392 -29.85 -28.52 15.66
C GLY A 392 -28.65 -29.35 15.20
N PRO A 393 -28.02 -28.99 14.07
CA PRO A 393 -26.74 -29.57 13.66
C PRO A 393 -25.66 -29.34 14.72
N GLU A 394 -24.75 -30.31 14.88
CA GLU A 394 -23.56 -30.15 15.74
C GLU A 394 -22.75 -28.93 15.29
N GLN A 395 -22.48 -28.04 16.23
CA GLN A 395 -21.68 -26.84 16.03
C GLN A 395 -20.35 -27.03 16.76
N THR A 396 -19.30 -27.31 16.01
CA THR A 396 -17.94 -27.42 16.57
C THR A 396 -17.26 -26.04 16.59
N ALA A 397 -16.11 -25.96 17.26
CA ALA A 397 -15.27 -24.75 17.20
C ALA A 397 -14.92 -24.34 15.75
N ASP A 398 -14.90 -25.28 14.80
CA ASP A 398 -14.58 -25.00 13.40
C ASP A 398 -15.80 -24.64 12.54
N SER A 399 -16.99 -25.07 12.92
CA SER A 399 -18.21 -24.87 12.12
C SER A 399 -19.10 -23.75 12.66
N ILE A 400 -18.85 -23.28 13.88
CA ILE A 400 -19.71 -22.28 14.55
C ILE A 400 -19.65 -20.91 13.89
N VAL A 401 -18.46 -20.50 13.40
CA VAL A 401 -18.23 -19.32 12.57
C VAL A 401 -17.77 -19.80 11.19
N PRO A 402 -18.69 -20.10 10.25
CA PRO A 402 -18.29 -20.59 8.94
C PRO A 402 -17.51 -19.52 8.18
N PHE A 403 -16.38 -19.91 7.58
CA PHE A 403 -15.65 -19.01 6.70
C PHE A 403 -16.41 -18.80 5.38
N GLY A 404 -16.55 -17.55 4.90
CA GLY A 404 -17.17 -17.23 3.62
C GLY A 404 -18.70 -17.37 3.54
N GLY A 405 -19.40 -17.61 4.65
CA GLY A 405 -20.87 -17.78 4.69
C GLY A 405 -21.72 -16.51 4.59
N GLY A 406 -21.10 -15.33 4.44
CA GLY A 406 -21.76 -14.02 4.48
C GLY A 406 -22.02 -13.36 3.12
N LYS A 407 -22.03 -12.02 3.10
CA LYS A 407 -22.31 -11.15 1.93
C LYS A 407 -21.29 -11.26 0.77
N GLY A 408 -20.23 -12.07 0.91
CA GLY A 408 -19.06 -12.04 0.03
C GLY A 408 -18.03 -10.99 0.48
N TYR A 409 -16.82 -11.05 -0.08
CA TYR A 409 -15.75 -10.11 0.25
C TYR A 409 -15.98 -8.76 -0.45
N ASP A 410 -16.26 -7.72 0.34
CA ASP A 410 -16.02 -6.32 -0.02
C ASP A 410 -15.15 -5.70 1.09
N PRO A 411 -13.93 -5.21 0.80
CA PRO A 411 -13.05 -4.64 1.82
C PRO A 411 -13.67 -3.43 2.55
N ASN A 412 -14.76 -2.87 2.03
CA ASN A 412 -15.45 -1.71 2.60
C ASN A 412 -16.95 -1.96 2.91
N ASP A 413 -17.48 -3.18 2.71
CA ASP A 413 -18.89 -3.54 3.00
C ASP A 413 -19.05 -5.03 3.38
N VAL A 414 -18.46 -5.41 4.51
CA VAL A 414 -18.50 -6.74 5.12
C VAL A 414 -19.79 -6.96 5.92
N LEU A 415 -20.27 -5.94 6.64
CA LEU A 415 -21.42 -6.04 7.54
C LEU A 415 -22.70 -5.50 6.87
N SER A 416 -23.86 -5.87 7.42
CA SER A 416 -25.18 -5.41 6.97
C SER A 416 -25.77 -4.34 7.89
N GLY A 417 -25.52 -4.47 9.18
CA GLY A 417 -26.01 -3.61 10.25
C GLY A 417 -25.02 -2.54 10.69
N PHE A 418 -23.80 -2.52 10.16
CA PHE A 418 -22.81 -1.47 10.43
C PHE A 418 -22.16 -0.99 9.14
N LYS A 419 -21.58 0.21 9.19
CA LYS A 419 -20.70 0.77 8.17
C LYS A 419 -19.28 0.77 8.72
N GLU A 420 -18.54 -0.28 8.43
CA GLU A 420 -17.22 -0.48 9.00
C GLU A 420 -16.13 0.32 8.29
N THR A 421 -15.08 0.61 9.04
CA THR A 421 -13.81 1.09 8.50
C THR A 421 -12.72 0.32 9.20
N PHE A 422 -11.99 -0.48 8.43
CA PHE A 422 -10.87 -1.24 8.95
C PHE A 422 -9.64 -0.34 9.11
N GLU A 423 -8.83 -0.64 10.11
CA GLU A 423 -7.52 -0.07 10.29
C GLU A 423 -6.68 -0.30 9.03
N ASN A 424 -6.05 0.79 8.58
CA ASN A 424 -4.99 0.69 7.61
C ASN A 424 -3.71 0.32 8.37
N LEU A 425 -3.27 -0.94 8.25
CA LEU A 425 -2.07 -1.44 8.90
C LEU A 425 -0.80 -0.65 8.55
N GLY A 426 -0.84 0.18 7.50
CA GLY A 426 0.32 0.83 6.95
C GLY A 426 1.21 -0.19 6.25
N GLY A 427 1.88 0.23 5.19
CA GLY A 427 2.61 -0.71 4.35
C GLY A 427 2.78 -0.13 2.96
N GLY A 428 3.78 0.72 2.79
CA GLY A 428 4.34 0.91 1.46
C GLY A 428 5.36 -0.19 1.25
N ALA A 429 5.29 -0.92 0.14
CA ALA A 429 6.47 -1.63 -0.33
C ALA A 429 7.56 -0.57 -0.53
N GLY A 430 8.65 -0.68 0.23
CA GLY A 430 9.70 0.34 0.29
C GLY A 430 10.22 0.64 -1.12
N SER A 431 10.63 1.89 -1.37
CA SER A 431 11.01 2.32 -2.71
C SER A 431 12.47 2.72 -2.81
N ARG A 432 13.04 2.47 -4.00
CA ARG A 432 14.37 2.92 -4.40
C ARG A 432 14.22 4.15 -5.26
N GLN A 433 14.92 5.22 -4.88
CA GLN A 433 14.96 6.44 -5.68
C GLN A 433 16.23 6.46 -6.54
N VAL A 434 16.07 6.71 -7.83
CA VAL A 434 17.17 6.91 -8.77
C VAL A 434 17.02 8.29 -9.38
N SER A 435 18.09 9.09 -9.39
CA SER A 435 18.07 10.44 -9.94
C SER A 435 18.86 10.51 -11.24
N PHE A 436 18.25 11.03 -12.29
CA PHE A 436 18.89 11.28 -13.57
C PHE A 436 19.04 12.77 -13.77
N GLN A 437 20.27 13.23 -13.99
CA GLN A 437 20.55 14.60 -14.41
C GLN A 437 20.18 14.73 -15.89
N ILE A 438 18.96 15.23 -16.15
CA ILE A 438 18.35 15.33 -17.49
C ILE A 438 18.32 16.77 -18.02
N GLY A 439 19.12 17.64 -17.44
CA GLY A 439 19.36 18.99 -17.94
C GLY A 439 20.83 19.39 -17.85
N ALA A 440 21.18 20.48 -18.53
CA ALA A 440 22.55 20.97 -18.60
C ALA A 440 22.98 21.77 -17.36
N LYS A 441 22.04 22.19 -16.51
CA LYS A 441 22.30 22.95 -15.29
C LYS A 441 22.14 22.10 -14.04
N ALA A 442 22.88 22.45 -12.99
CA ALA A 442 22.80 21.76 -11.71
C ALA A 442 21.36 21.74 -11.16
N GLY A 443 20.90 20.56 -10.73
CA GLY A 443 19.57 20.37 -10.14
C GLY A 443 18.44 20.11 -11.14
N GLU A 444 18.71 20.15 -12.45
CA GLU A 444 17.75 19.74 -13.49
C GLU A 444 17.65 18.20 -13.56
N ASN A 445 17.12 17.61 -12.48
CA ASN A 445 17.05 16.17 -12.29
C ASN A 445 15.62 15.65 -12.45
N LEU A 446 15.50 14.43 -12.96
CA LEU A 446 14.30 13.61 -12.81
C LEU A 446 14.56 12.54 -11.77
N GLN A 447 13.72 12.51 -10.74
CA GLN A 447 13.71 11.41 -9.78
C GLN A 447 12.72 10.34 -10.23
N VAL A 448 13.23 9.12 -10.31
CA VAL A 448 12.49 7.90 -10.58
C VAL A 448 12.36 7.14 -9.26
N GLU A 449 11.18 6.57 -9.01
CA GLU A 449 10.88 5.81 -7.82
C GLU A 449 10.43 4.41 -8.23
N LEU A 450 11.13 3.39 -7.75
CA LEU A 450 10.89 1.99 -8.07
C LEU A 450 10.61 1.22 -6.78
N GLY A 451 9.39 0.71 -6.66
CA GLY A 451 8.95 -0.08 -5.51
C GLY A 451 9.61 -1.47 -5.42
N ALA A 452 9.57 -2.07 -4.24
CA ALA A 452 9.89 -3.49 -4.06
C ALA A 452 8.76 -4.36 -4.65
N VAL A 453 9.11 -5.47 -5.29
CA VAL A 453 8.16 -6.38 -5.96
C VAL A 453 8.43 -7.87 -5.70
N ASN A 454 9.25 -8.21 -4.72
CA ASN A 454 9.37 -9.59 -4.25
C ASN A 454 8.08 -10.03 -3.55
N ALA A 455 7.88 -11.34 -3.33
CA ALA A 455 6.64 -11.87 -2.78
C ALA A 455 6.25 -11.25 -1.42
N PHE A 456 7.23 -11.07 -0.52
CA PHE A 456 6.99 -10.44 0.78
C PHE A 456 6.52 -8.99 0.63
N ALA A 457 7.19 -8.21 -0.23
CA ALA A 457 6.82 -6.82 -0.51
C ALA A 457 5.42 -6.69 -1.11
N LEU A 458 5.03 -7.64 -1.95
CA LEU A 458 3.69 -7.72 -2.52
C LEU A 458 2.66 -8.35 -1.56
N GLY A 459 3.09 -8.87 -0.41
CA GLY A 459 2.22 -9.52 0.57
C GLY A 459 1.53 -10.77 0.01
N ILE A 460 2.27 -11.58 -0.74
CA ILE A 460 1.80 -12.85 -1.33
C ILE A 460 2.67 -14.05 -0.90
N ASP A 461 3.63 -13.84 -0.01
CA ASP A 461 4.52 -14.89 0.49
C ASP A 461 3.78 -15.97 1.30
N ASP A 462 2.61 -15.62 1.84
CA ASP A 462 1.69 -16.46 2.59
C ASP A 462 0.61 -17.14 1.72
N THR A 463 0.73 -17.10 0.38
CA THR A 463 -0.24 -17.72 -0.53
C THR A 463 -0.46 -19.20 -0.17
N ASP A 464 -1.69 -19.53 0.24
CA ASP A 464 -2.13 -20.88 0.61
C ASP A 464 -3.40 -21.26 -0.15
N LEU A 465 -3.28 -22.22 -1.06
CA LEU A 465 -4.37 -22.79 -1.85
C LEU A 465 -4.78 -24.18 -1.38
N SER A 466 -4.17 -24.69 -0.29
CA SER A 466 -4.45 -26.02 0.24
C SER A 466 -5.85 -26.12 0.87
N THR A 467 -6.42 -24.99 1.27
CA THR A 467 -7.76 -24.86 1.85
C THR A 467 -8.61 -23.90 1.02
N GLY A 468 -9.94 -24.07 1.06
CA GLY A 468 -10.86 -23.10 0.42
C GLY A 468 -10.74 -21.70 1.03
N ALA A 469 -10.56 -21.63 2.36
CA ALA A 469 -10.38 -20.36 3.07
C ALA A 469 -9.09 -19.65 2.67
N GLY A 470 -7.95 -20.36 2.66
CA GLY A 470 -6.68 -19.83 2.19
C GLY A 470 -6.75 -19.37 0.74
N ALA A 471 -7.46 -20.12 -0.13
CA ALA A 471 -7.63 -19.75 -1.52
C ALA A 471 -8.40 -18.43 -1.67
N SER A 472 -9.47 -18.20 -0.87
CA SER A 472 -10.19 -16.93 -0.86
C SER A 472 -9.31 -15.76 -0.41
N VAL A 473 -8.46 -15.95 0.61
CA VAL A 473 -7.51 -14.93 1.08
C VAL A 473 -6.47 -14.62 0.00
N SER A 474 -5.98 -15.67 -0.66
CA SER A 474 -5.01 -15.55 -1.74
C SER A 474 -5.57 -14.73 -2.92
N ILE A 475 -6.87 -14.82 -3.22
CA ILE A 475 -7.51 -13.94 -4.23
C ILE A 475 -7.36 -12.47 -3.83
N VAL A 476 -7.66 -12.14 -2.57
CA VAL A 476 -7.56 -10.78 -2.05
C VAL A 476 -6.12 -10.26 -2.13
N HIS A 477 -5.16 -11.04 -1.64
CA HIS A 477 -3.75 -10.66 -1.61
C HIS A 477 -3.20 -10.41 -3.03
N VAL A 478 -3.56 -11.28 -3.97
CA VAL A 478 -3.15 -11.16 -5.37
C VAL A 478 -3.81 -9.96 -6.05
N ASP A 479 -5.08 -9.65 -5.76
CA ASP A 479 -5.76 -8.47 -6.30
C ASP A 479 -5.12 -7.16 -5.80
N GLU A 480 -4.73 -7.11 -4.53
CA GLU A 480 -3.97 -5.98 -3.95
C GLU A 480 -2.56 -5.85 -4.58
N ALA A 481 -1.86 -6.97 -4.76
CA ALA A 481 -0.56 -7.02 -5.43
C ALA A 481 -0.64 -6.56 -6.89
N LEU A 482 -1.65 -7.01 -7.64
CA LEU A 482 -1.92 -6.57 -9.02
C LEU A 482 -2.18 -5.06 -9.08
N ALA A 483 -3.00 -4.53 -8.17
CA ALA A 483 -3.25 -3.09 -8.08
C ALA A 483 -1.96 -2.30 -7.80
N TYR A 484 -1.10 -2.81 -6.93
CA TYR A 484 0.21 -2.22 -6.66
C TYR A 484 1.12 -2.22 -7.89
N VAL A 485 1.29 -3.37 -8.55
CA VAL A 485 2.13 -3.52 -9.75
C VAL A 485 1.63 -2.62 -10.88
N ASN A 486 0.32 -2.58 -11.12
CA ASN A 486 -0.29 -1.69 -12.12
C ASN A 486 -0.01 -0.20 -11.83
N LYS A 487 -0.03 0.20 -10.54
CA LYS A 487 0.33 1.56 -10.13
C LYS A 487 1.81 1.86 -10.36
N GLN A 488 2.71 0.90 -10.14
CA GLN A 488 4.14 1.06 -10.45
C GLN A 488 4.36 1.22 -11.96
N ARG A 489 3.73 0.38 -12.79
CA ARG A 489 3.82 0.48 -14.26
C ARG A 489 3.28 1.80 -14.79
N ALA A 490 2.15 2.28 -14.25
CA ALA A 490 1.59 3.58 -14.61
C ALA A 490 2.56 4.75 -14.29
N ARG A 491 3.25 4.68 -13.14
CA ARG A 491 4.28 5.67 -12.77
C ARG A 491 5.48 5.63 -13.72
N ILE A 492 5.96 4.43 -14.05
CA ILE A 492 7.06 4.22 -14.99
C ILE A 492 6.68 4.76 -16.38
N GLY A 493 5.47 4.46 -16.87
CA GLY A 493 4.97 5.01 -18.13
C GLY A 493 4.97 6.54 -18.17
N ALA A 494 4.49 7.19 -17.11
CA ALA A 494 4.53 8.65 -17.00
C ALA A 494 5.96 9.21 -16.97
N GLN A 495 6.90 8.51 -16.33
CA GLN A 495 8.32 8.90 -16.28
C GLN A 495 9.03 8.70 -17.63
N LEU A 496 8.72 7.61 -18.35
CA LEU A 496 9.20 7.39 -19.72
C LEU A 496 8.79 8.54 -20.64
N SER A 497 7.51 8.92 -20.67
CA SER A 497 7.05 10.06 -21.50
C SER A 497 7.73 11.38 -21.13
N ARG A 498 8.03 11.60 -19.84
CA ARG A 498 8.79 12.78 -19.39
C ARG A 498 10.24 12.75 -19.89
N LEU A 499 10.91 11.59 -19.84
CA LEU A 499 12.27 11.42 -20.35
C LEU A 499 12.35 11.60 -21.86
N GLU A 500 11.41 11.02 -22.62
CA GLU A 500 11.32 11.19 -24.08
C GLU A 500 11.11 12.66 -24.47
N THR A 501 10.24 13.35 -23.75
CA THR A 501 10.02 14.80 -23.93
C THR A 501 11.27 15.59 -23.58
N ALA A 502 11.96 15.24 -22.49
CA ALA A 502 13.22 15.87 -22.10
C ALA A 502 14.30 15.69 -23.18
N VAL A 503 14.47 14.47 -23.72
CA VAL A 503 15.40 14.20 -24.84
C VAL A 503 15.09 15.08 -26.04
N THR A 504 13.82 15.15 -26.45
CA THR A 504 13.38 15.98 -27.59
C THR A 504 13.68 17.47 -27.37
N ASN A 505 13.43 17.97 -26.15
CA ASN A 505 13.69 19.36 -25.79
C ASN A 505 15.20 19.67 -25.74
N LEU A 506 16.00 18.77 -25.18
CA LEU A 506 17.47 18.91 -25.11
C LEU A 506 18.09 18.94 -26.51
N GLN A 507 17.64 18.06 -27.40
CA GLN A 507 18.07 18.03 -28.80
C GLN A 507 17.70 19.33 -29.53
N SER A 508 16.47 19.83 -29.34
CA SER A 508 16.04 21.11 -29.92
C SER A 508 16.85 22.30 -29.39
N SER A 509 17.09 22.34 -28.08
CA SER A 509 17.95 23.34 -27.44
C SER A 509 19.39 23.28 -27.98
N GLU A 510 19.93 22.07 -28.14
CA GLU A 510 21.25 21.84 -28.72
C GLU A 510 21.33 22.43 -30.14
N GLN A 511 20.36 22.13 -31.02
CA GLN A 511 20.33 22.67 -32.39
C GLN A 511 20.25 24.20 -32.40
N ASN A 512 19.42 24.79 -31.54
CA ASN A 512 19.30 26.24 -31.42
C ASN A 512 20.60 26.90 -30.94
N LEU A 513 21.29 26.26 -29.99
CA LEU A 513 22.60 26.73 -29.52
C LEU A 513 23.68 26.57 -30.58
N ILE A 514 23.68 25.46 -31.33
CA ILE A 514 24.60 25.25 -32.46
C ILE A 514 24.38 26.35 -33.52
N ALA A 515 23.13 26.61 -33.91
CA ALA A 515 22.81 27.65 -34.88
C ALA A 515 23.17 29.06 -34.38
N SER A 516 22.94 29.35 -33.09
CA SER A 516 23.31 30.63 -32.49
C SER A 516 24.82 30.81 -32.40
N ARG A 517 25.55 29.74 -32.02
CA ARG A 517 27.01 29.74 -32.00
C ARG A 517 27.58 29.92 -33.40
N SER A 518 27.02 29.25 -34.40
CA SER A 518 27.40 29.39 -35.81
C SER A 518 27.28 30.84 -36.29
N ARG A 519 26.16 31.53 -36.02
CA ARG A 519 26.01 32.96 -36.36
C ARG A 519 27.05 33.88 -35.70
N ILE A 520 27.54 33.50 -34.51
CA ILE A 520 28.56 34.28 -33.81
C ILE A 520 29.96 33.95 -34.34
N GLN A 521 30.26 32.66 -34.52
CA GLN A 521 31.62 32.18 -34.65
C GLN A 521 32.00 31.86 -36.09
N ASP A 522 31.07 31.51 -36.97
CA ASP A 522 31.39 31.05 -38.32
C ASP A 522 31.69 32.22 -39.26
N THR A 523 32.60 32.00 -40.21
CA THR A 523 32.99 32.98 -41.23
C THR A 523 32.00 32.96 -42.39
N ASP A 524 31.56 34.15 -42.81
CA ASP A 524 30.96 34.32 -44.14
C ASP A 524 32.06 34.22 -45.20
N TYR A 525 32.17 33.03 -45.81
CA TYR A 525 33.17 32.74 -46.82
C TYR A 525 33.10 33.70 -48.02
N ALA A 526 31.90 34.11 -48.45
CA ALA A 526 31.75 34.99 -49.60
C ALA A 526 32.26 36.41 -49.30
N ALA A 527 31.90 36.94 -48.12
CA ALA A 527 32.37 38.25 -47.69
C ALA A 527 33.89 38.27 -47.43
N GLU A 528 34.42 37.23 -46.76
CA GLU A 528 35.84 37.18 -46.39
C GLU A 528 36.75 36.90 -47.61
N THR A 529 36.29 36.11 -48.60
CA THR A 529 37.02 35.95 -49.88
C THR A 529 37.05 37.23 -50.72
N ALA A 530 35.95 37.98 -50.77
CA ALA A 530 35.92 39.29 -51.43
C ALA A 530 36.85 40.29 -50.74
N GLY A 531 36.90 40.27 -49.40
CA GLY A 531 37.84 41.06 -48.59
C GLY A 531 39.30 40.65 -48.81
N LEU A 532 39.57 39.34 -48.91
CA LEU A 532 40.89 38.79 -49.24
C LEU A 532 41.36 39.29 -50.60
N ALA A 533 40.52 39.15 -51.64
CA ALA A 533 40.83 39.61 -52.99
C ALA A 533 41.12 41.11 -53.03
N ARG A 534 40.30 41.93 -52.35
CA ARG A 534 40.55 43.37 -52.20
C ARG A 534 41.90 43.66 -51.53
N SER A 535 42.23 42.94 -50.48
CA SER A 535 43.48 43.12 -49.72
C SER A 535 44.71 42.70 -50.55
N GLN A 536 44.60 41.65 -51.36
CA GLN A 536 45.65 41.24 -52.32
C GLN A 536 45.90 42.33 -53.38
N ILE A 537 44.83 42.90 -53.95
CA ILE A 537 44.93 44.00 -54.92
C ILE A 537 45.59 45.23 -54.27
N LEU A 538 45.21 45.57 -53.03
CA LEU A 538 45.81 46.68 -52.30
C LEU A 538 47.29 46.45 -51.96
N GLN A 539 47.67 45.22 -51.59
CA GLN A 539 49.07 44.85 -51.35
C GLN A 539 49.91 45.04 -52.62
N GLN A 540 49.41 44.55 -53.77
CA GLN A 540 50.07 44.71 -55.07
C GLN A 540 50.18 46.18 -55.49
N ALA A 541 49.09 46.96 -55.34
CA ALA A 541 49.06 48.38 -55.68
C ALA A 541 49.98 49.23 -54.77
N ALA A 542 49.99 48.97 -53.45
CA ALA A 542 50.85 49.67 -52.50
C ALA A 542 52.33 49.31 -52.71
N GLY A 543 52.65 48.06 -53.06
CA GLY A 543 53.99 47.66 -53.46
C GLY A 543 54.50 48.43 -54.69
N GLY A 544 53.65 48.59 -55.71
CA GLY A 544 53.94 49.41 -56.89
C GLY A 544 54.11 50.90 -56.57
N LEU A 545 53.27 51.48 -55.70
CA LEU A 545 53.36 52.88 -55.26
C LEU A 545 54.60 53.15 -54.39
N ILE A 546 55.03 52.21 -53.54
CA ILE A 546 56.29 52.31 -52.79
C ILE A 546 57.48 52.29 -53.75
N ALA A 547 57.45 51.43 -54.78
CA ALA A 547 58.47 51.42 -55.81
C ALA A 547 58.51 52.76 -56.56
N GLN A 548 57.35 53.31 -56.94
CA GLN A 548 57.23 54.59 -57.62
C GLN A 548 57.73 55.77 -56.76
N THR A 549 57.27 55.89 -55.51
CA THR A 549 57.65 57.00 -54.60
C THR A 549 59.13 56.98 -54.22
N LYS A 550 59.77 55.81 -54.18
CA LYS A 550 61.23 55.68 -54.06
C LYS A 550 61.95 56.25 -55.28
N VAL A 551 61.47 55.95 -56.49
CA VAL A 551 62.02 56.48 -57.75
C VAL A 551 61.86 58.00 -57.84
N THR A 552 60.68 58.54 -57.49
CA THR A 552 60.45 60.00 -57.50
C THR A 552 61.32 60.73 -56.46
N GLY A 553 61.48 60.16 -55.26
CA GLY A 553 62.37 60.71 -54.23
C GLY A 553 63.85 60.70 -54.65
N GLN A 554 64.30 59.64 -55.34
CA GLN A 554 65.65 59.56 -55.91
C GLN A 554 65.86 60.54 -57.06
N LEU A 555 64.86 60.74 -57.93
CA LEU A 555 64.89 61.74 -59.00
C LEU A 555 65.02 63.17 -58.46
N VAL A 556 64.29 63.52 -57.40
CA VAL A 556 64.39 64.85 -56.76
C VAL A 556 65.74 65.04 -56.04
N LEU A 557 66.26 64.00 -55.39
CA LEU A 557 67.62 64.01 -54.81
C LEU A 557 68.71 64.10 -55.89
N GLY A 558 68.48 63.50 -57.06
CA GLY A 558 69.35 63.62 -58.23
C GLY A 558 69.36 65.03 -58.84
N LEU A 559 68.18 65.69 -58.86
CA LEU A 559 68.02 67.07 -59.35
C LEU A 559 68.54 68.15 -58.38
N LEU A 560 68.73 67.84 -57.10
CA LEU A 560 69.32 68.75 -56.08
C LEU A 560 70.82 68.54 -55.86
N ARG A 561 71.39 67.47 -56.44
CA ARG A 561 72.84 67.19 -56.46
C ARG A 561 73.51 67.55 -57.78
N ALA A 562 72.71 67.92 -58.79
CA ALA A 562 73.14 68.62 -60.00
C ALA A 562 72.98 70.13 -59.77
#